data_AF-A0A2R8YEG2-F1
#
_entry.id   AF-A0A2R8YEG2-F1
#
_cell.length_a   1.000
_cell.length_b   1.000
_cell.length_c   1.000
_cell.angle_alpha   90.00
_cell.angle_beta   90.00
_cell.angle_gamma   90.00
#
_symmetry.space_group_name_H-M   'P 1'
#
loop_
_entity.id
_entity.type
_entity.pdbx_description
1 polymer ?
#
loop_
_entity_poly.entity_id
_entity_poly.type
_entity_poly.pdbx_seq_one_letter_code
_entity_poly.pdbx_strand_id
1 'polypeptide(L)' 'MGSPLRFDGRVVLVTGAGAGLGRAYALAFAERGALVVAFKIYAITLWRRSFHNADSLFQ' A
#
# COMPACT_ATOMS: atom_id res chain seq x y z
N MET A 1 -17.61 24.49 -9.06
CA MET A 1 -16.56 23.62 -8.48
C MET A 1 -17.24 22.36 -7.99
N GLY A 2 -16.87 21.18 -8.50
CA GLY A 2 -17.48 19.91 -8.10
C GLY A 2 -16.99 19.46 -6.72
N SER A 3 -17.84 18.74 -6.00
CA SER A 3 -17.52 18.14 -4.70
C SER A 3 -16.28 17.23 -4.81
N PRO A 4 -15.44 17.12 -3.75
CA PRO A 4 -14.32 16.19 -3.74
C PRO A 4 -14.79 14.75 -4.00
N LEU A 5 -14.07 14.02 -4.86
CA LEU A 5 -14.36 12.60 -5.12
C LEU A 5 -14.17 11.78 -3.84
N ARG A 6 -15.17 10.94 -3.54
CA ARG A 6 -15.23 10.04 -2.37
C ARG A 6 -15.25 8.59 -2.82
N PHE A 7 -14.66 7.71 -2.03
CA PHE A 7 -14.58 6.28 -2.30
C PHE A 7 -15.05 5.42 -1.12
N ASP A 8 -15.89 5.98 -0.25
CA ASP A 8 -16.47 5.27 0.89
C ASP A 8 -17.14 3.95 0.46
N GLY A 9 -16.86 2.86 1.18
CA GLY A 9 -17.39 1.53 0.89
C GLY A 9 -16.82 0.84 -0.36
N ARG A 10 -15.80 1.43 -1.00
CA ARG A 10 -15.08 0.81 -2.12
C ARG A 10 -13.79 0.15 -1.66
N VAL A 11 -13.42 -0.93 -2.33
CA VAL A 11 -12.11 -1.59 -2.19
C VAL A 11 -11.22 -1.21 -3.36
N VAL A 12 -9.99 -0.79 -3.07
CA VAL A 12 -9.01 -0.37 -4.08
C VAL A 12 -7.73 -1.20 -3.91
N LEU A 13 -7.33 -1.89 -4.98
CA LEU A 13 -6.03 -2.57 -5.06
C LEU A 13 -5.01 -1.62 -5.72
N VAL A 14 -3.92 -1.31 -5.02
CA VAL A 14 -2.84 -0.49 -5.56
C VAL A 14 -1.58 -1.31 -5.72
N THR A 15 -1.08 -1.41 -6.96
CA THR A 15 0.20 -2.07 -7.28
C THR A 15 1.35 -1.06 -7.22
N GLY A 16 2.55 -1.54 -6.90
CA GLY A 16 3.71 -0.65 -6.71
C GLY A 16 3.58 0.26 -5.48
N ALA A 17 2.72 -0.09 -4.52
CA ALA A 17 2.36 0.79 -3.40
C ALA A 17 3.46 1.01 -2.35
N GLY A 18 4.61 0.33 -2.46
CA GLY A 18 5.67 0.43 -1.47
C GLY A 18 6.54 1.68 -1.54
N ALA A 19 6.46 2.49 -2.62
CA ALA A 19 7.18 3.76 -2.73
C ALA A 19 6.59 4.66 -3.84
N GLY A 20 7.08 5.90 -3.93
CA GLY A 20 6.80 6.82 -5.04
C GLY A 20 5.30 7.06 -5.27
N LEU A 21 4.89 7.10 -6.54
CA LEU A 21 3.51 7.38 -6.94
C LEU A 21 2.52 6.33 -6.44
N GLY A 22 2.89 5.05 -6.45
CA GLY A 22 2.01 3.99 -5.94
C GLY A 22 1.66 4.20 -4.48
N ARG A 23 2.64 4.60 -3.65
CA ARG A 23 2.40 4.95 -2.24
C ARG A 23 1.51 6.20 -2.11
N ALA A 24 1.79 7.23 -2.90
CA ALA A 24 1.00 8.47 -2.87
C ALA A 24 -0.46 8.22 -3.24
N TYR A 25 -0.73 7.40 -4.26
CA TYR A 25 -2.08 7.03 -4.65
C TYR A 25 -2.79 6.17 -3.60
N ALA A 26 -2.10 5.19 -3.00
CA ALA A 26 -2.68 4.40 -1.92
C ALA A 26 -3.16 5.27 -0.75
N LEU A 27 -2.36 6.26 -0.34
CA LEU A 27 -2.72 7.22 0.70
C LEU A 27 -3.90 8.10 0.26
N ALA A 28 -3.84 8.66 -0.95
CA ALA A 28 -4.91 9.52 -1.47
C ALA A 28 -6.27 8.81 -1.58
N PHE A 29 -6.29 7.51 -1.91
CA PHE A 29 -7.52 6.72 -1.91
C PHE A 29 -8.03 6.44 -0.49
N ALA A 30 -7.12 6.11 0.44
CA ALA A 30 -7.47 5.88 1.85
C ALA A 30 -8.05 7.15 2.51
N GLU A 31 -7.44 8.32 2.28
CA GLU A 31 -7.92 9.62 2.77
C GLU A 31 -9.34 9.95 2.28
N ARG A 32 -9.74 9.40 1.14
CA ARG A 32 -11.07 9.60 0.53
C ARG A 32 -12.07 8.49 0.88
N GLY A 33 -11.73 7.61 1.83
CA GLY A 33 -12.64 6.62 2.42
C GLY A 33 -12.58 5.22 1.80
N ALA A 34 -11.65 4.94 0.89
CA ALA A 34 -11.50 3.60 0.33
C ALA A 34 -10.84 2.64 1.32
N LEU A 35 -11.26 1.37 1.29
CA LEU A 35 -10.48 0.27 1.85
C LEU A 35 -9.36 -0.09 0.86
N VAL A 36 -8.11 0.17 1.23
CA VAL A 36 -6.97 0.02 0.30
C VAL A 36 -6.16 -1.23 0.61
N VAL A 37 -5.94 -2.06 -0.41
CA VAL A 37 -4.98 -3.16 -0.39
C VAL A 37 -3.71 -2.70 -1.12
N ALA A 38 -2.60 -2.59 -0.39
CA ALA A 38 -1.32 -2.16 -0.92
C ALA A 38 -0.47 -3.38 -1.30
N PHE A 39 -0.10 -3.50 -2.57
CA PHE A 39 0.69 -4.61 -3.09
C PHE A 39 2.00 -4.14 -3.74
N LYS A 40 3.09 -4.87 -3.46
CA LYS A 40 4.40 -4.69 -4.10
C LYS A 40 5.08 -6.05 -4.25
N ILE A 41 5.57 -6.35 -5.45
CA ILE A 41 6.37 -7.55 -5.67
C ILE A 41 7.78 -7.34 -5.10
N TYR A 42 8.28 -8.36 -4.41
CA TYR A 42 9.69 -8.46 -4.06
C TYR A 42 10.34 -9.47 -4.99
N ALA A 43 11.57 -9.18 -5.44
CA ALA A 43 12.41 -10.23 -5.99
C ALA A 43 12.72 -11.25 -4.89
N ILE A 44 12.80 -12.53 -5.25
CA ILE A 44 13.06 -13.64 -4.31
C ILE A 44 14.30 -13.38 -3.44
N THR A 45 15.32 -12.72 -3.99
CA THR A 45 16.56 -12.35 -3.28
C THR A 45 16.34 -11.24 -2.24
N LEU A 46 15.43 -10.30 -2.50
CA LEU A 46 15.11 -9.20 -1.58
C LEU A 46 14.25 -9.69 -0.42
N TRP A 47 13.35 -10.65 -0.69
CA TRP A 47 12.52 -11.29 0.33
C TRP A 47 13.37 -11.96 1.42
N ARG A 48 14.43 -12.68 1.06
CA ARG A 48 15.29 -13.39 2.02
C ARG A 48 16.05 -12.47 3.00
N ARG A 49 16.42 -11.26 2.56
CA ARG A 49 17.09 -10.25 3.41
C ARG A 49 16.13 -9.58 4.40
N SER A 50 14.86 -9.43 4.04
CA SER A 50 13.88 -8.75 4.89
C SER A 50 13.41 -9.60 6.08
N PHE A 51 13.40 -10.94 5.96
CA PHE A 51 12.94 -11.82 7.04
C PHE A 51 13.98 -12.04 8.15
N HIS A 52 15.29 -12.07 7.83
CA HIS A 52 16.35 -12.20 8.85
C HIS A 52 16.34 -11.04 9.88
N ASN A 53 15.78 -9.88 9.52
CA ASN A 53 15.69 -8.70 10.40
C ASN A 53 14.27 -8.52 10.98
N ALA A 54 13.30 -9.31 10.52
CA ALA A 54 11.92 -9.28 11.01
C ALA A 54 11.69 -10.31 12.13
N ASP A 55 12.51 -11.36 12.20
CA ASP A 55 12.46 -12.36 13.29
C ASP A 55 12.70 -11.73 14.67
N SER A 56 13.45 -10.62 14.75
CA SER A 56 13.65 -9.85 15.99
C SER A 56 12.52 -8.87 16.31
N LEU A 57 11.57 -8.65 15.40
CA LEU A 57 10.42 -7.73 15.57
C LEU A 57 9.15 -8.46 16.02
N PHE A 58 9.18 -9.80 16.07
CA PHE A 58 8.10 -10.66 16.57
C PHE A 58 8.54 -11.50 17.79
N GLN A 59 9.60 -11.09 18.48
CA GLN A 59 9.82 -11.41 19.90
C GLN A 59 9.23 -10.33 20.79
#